data_AF-A0A0P9DM46-F1
#
_entry.id   AF-A0A0P9DM46-F1
#
_cell.length_a   1.000
_cell.length_b   1.000
_cell.length_c   1.000
_cell.angle_alpha   90.00
_cell.angle_beta   90.00
_cell.angle_gamma   90.00
#
_symmetry.space_group_name_H-M   'P 1'
#
loop_
_entity.id
_entity.type
_entity.pdbx_description
1 polymer ?
#
loop_
_entity_poly.entity_id
_entity_poly.type
_entity_poly.pdbx_seq_one_letter_code
_entity_poly.pdbx_strand_id
1 'polypeptide(L)'
;EAEIRAAGGRYAEAPVSGSRKPAEAAQLVALLAGEPATVADVRPLLAPMCREVVVCGAVGSGLLMKLAINLFLTTCVASLAEATHFAAENGLDLQQFGLALNAGQLASDMSRVKIPKLVARDFSVQAAMADAYNSCNLIAAAARAASIASPMLDRARELYGETLALGHERIDMSGVVQAIEGRTSAIRDETG
;
A
#
# COMPACT_ATOMS: atom_id res chain seq x y z
N GLU A 1 -13.41 -11.49 -19.22
CA GLU A 1 -13.81 -12.89 -18.94
C GLU A 1 -14.76 -13.46 -19.98
N ALA A 2 -15.91 -12.82 -20.25
CA ALA A 2 -16.92 -13.34 -21.18
C ALA A 2 -16.37 -13.70 -22.58
N GLU A 3 -15.55 -12.83 -23.16
CA GLU A 3 -14.92 -13.08 -24.47
C GLU A 3 -13.97 -14.28 -24.47
N ILE A 4 -13.18 -14.45 -23.40
CA ILE A 4 -12.26 -15.59 -23.23
C ILE A 4 -13.06 -16.89 -23.18
N ARG A 5 -14.16 -16.91 -22.42
CA ARG A 5 -15.06 -18.07 -22.33
C ARG A 5 -15.77 -18.35 -23.65
N ALA A 6 -16.22 -17.33 -24.35
CA ALA A 6 -16.86 -17.46 -25.67
C ALA A 6 -15.89 -18.06 -26.71
N ALA A 7 -14.59 -17.82 -26.58
CA ALA A 7 -13.53 -18.44 -27.38
C ALA A 7 -13.10 -19.84 -26.91
N GLY A 8 -13.76 -20.42 -25.89
CA GLY A 8 -13.42 -21.74 -25.33
C GLY A 8 -12.26 -21.74 -24.32
N GLY A 9 -11.78 -20.57 -23.91
CA GLY A 9 -10.72 -20.41 -22.92
C GLY A 9 -11.22 -20.45 -21.47
N ARG A 10 -10.28 -20.62 -20.53
CA ARG A 10 -10.50 -20.48 -19.09
C ARG A 10 -9.75 -19.25 -18.57
N TYR A 11 -10.34 -18.56 -17.60
CA TYR A 11 -9.78 -17.34 -17.03
C TYR A 11 -9.62 -17.45 -15.51
N ALA A 12 -8.47 -16.98 -15.03
CA ALA A 12 -8.20 -16.75 -13.62
C ALA A 12 -7.41 -15.44 -13.51
N GLU A 13 -7.60 -14.72 -12.40
CA GLU A 13 -6.81 -13.55 -12.05
C GLU A 13 -5.90 -13.89 -10.87
N ALA A 14 -4.70 -13.30 -10.84
CA ALA A 14 -3.74 -13.52 -9.77
C ALA A 14 -2.91 -12.26 -9.48
N PRO A 15 -3.52 -11.14 -9.03
CA PRO A 15 -2.75 -10.00 -8.56
C PRO A 15 -1.79 -10.42 -7.44
N VAL A 16 -0.61 -9.81 -7.40
CA VAL A 16 0.46 -10.16 -6.46
C VAL A 16 0.73 -9.06 -5.44
N SER A 17 1.17 -9.46 -4.25
CA SER A 17 1.72 -8.58 -3.21
C SER A 17 3.22 -8.82 -3.04
N GLY A 18 3.96 -7.71 -2.95
CA GLY A 18 5.41 -7.66 -2.99
C GLY A 18 5.89 -6.84 -4.19
N SER A 19 6.89 -5.98 -3.97
CA SER A 19 7.50 -5.16 -5.02
C SER A 19 8.68 -5.89 -5.66
N ARG A 20 9.65 -5.13 -6.20
CA ARG A 20 10.82 -5.67 -6.89
C ARG A 20 11.61 -6.70 -6.07
N LYS A 21 11.96 -6.39 -4.82
CA LYS A 21 12.78 -7.29 -3.98
C LYS A 21 12.09 -8.65 -3.73
N PRO A 22 10.82 -8.70 -3.29
CA PRO A 22 10.09 -9.96 -3.21
C PRO A 22 9.96 -10.70 -4.55
N ALA A 23 9.77 -9.99 -5.67
CA ALA A 23 9.69 -10.62 -6.98
C ALA A 23 10.99 -11.31 -7.38
N GLU A 24 12.13 -10.61 -7.26
CA GLU A 24 13.47 -11.15 -7.56
C GLU A 24 13.83 -12.33 -6.65
N ALA A 25 13.31 -12.35 -5.42
CA ALA A 25 13.55 -13.41 -4.43
C ALA A 25 12.53 -14.56 -4.46
N ALA A 26 11.60 -14.59 -5.42
CA ALA A 26 10.48 -15.54 -5.47
C ALA A 26 9.64 -15.58 -4.18
N GLN A 27 9.42 -14.41 -3.57
CA GLN A 27 8.71 -14.21 -2.31
C GLN A 27 7.37 -13.47 -2.47
N LEU A 28 6.80 -13.42 -3.68
CA LEU A 28 5.50 -12.80 -3.89
C LEU A 28 4.39 -13.60 -3.20
N VAL A 29 3.29 -12.93 -2.90
CA VAL A 29 2.03 -13.56 -2.50
C VAL A 29 1.01 -13.34 -3.60
N ALA A 30 0.55 -14.40 -4.25
CA ALA A 30 -0.50 -14.31 -5.26
C ALA A 30 -1.89 -14.41 -4.62
N LEU A 31 -2.82 -13.62 -5.14
CA LEU A 31 -4.24 -13.58 -4.75
C LEU A 31 -5.05 -14.18 -5.90
N LEU A 32 -5.07 -15.52 -5.98
CA LEU A 32 -5.59 -16.27 -7.13
C LEU A 32 -7.11 -16.42 -7.03
N ALA A 33 -7.83 -16.02 -8.08
CA ALA A 33 -9.29 -16.15 -8.15
C ALA A 33 -9.72 -16.67 -9.52
N GLY A 34 -10.75 -17.52 -9.55
CA GLY A 34 -11.22 -18.21 -10.75
C GLY A 34 -12.09 -19.41 -10.43
N GLU A 35 -12.51 -20.13 -11.46
CA GLU A 35 -13.21 -21.41 -11.27
C GLU A 35 -12.28 -22.45 -10.63
N PRO A 36 -12.79 -23.36 -9.76
CA PRO A 36 -11.97 -24.32 -9.02
C PRO A 36 -10.99 -25.12 -9.89
N ALA A 37 -11.43 -25.61 -11.05
CA ALA A 37 -10.57 -26.37 -11.97
C ALA A 37 -9.46 -25.48 -12.58
N THR A 38 -9.79 -24.25 -12.98
CA THR A 38 -8.81 -23.29 -13.50
C THR A 38 -7.81 -22.88 -12.43
N VAL A 39 -8.27 -22.65 -11.20
CA VAL A 39 -7.42 -22.34 -10.04
C VAL A 39 -6.46 -23.49 -9.75
N ALA A 40 -6.94 -24.74 -9.78
CA ALA A 40 -6.10 -25.92 -9.57
C ALA A 40 -4.97 -26.03 -10.61
N ASP A 41 -5.27 -25.72 -11.87
CA ASP A 41 -4.30 -25.77 -12.97
C ASP A 41 -3.30 -24.60 -12.92
N VAL A 42 -3.75 -23.40 -12.54
CA VAL A 42 -2.91 -22.18 -12.51
C VAL A 42 -2.02 -22.12 -11.27
N ARG A 43 -2.51 -22.58 -10.11
CA ARG A 43 -1.77 -22.52 -8.84
C ARG A 43 -0.32 -23.01 -8.92
N PRO A 44 0.00 -24.21 -9.48
CA PRO A 44 1.39 -24.66 -9.58
C PRO A 44 2.26 -23.80 -10.49
N LEU A 45 1.69 -23.09 -11.46
CA LEU A 45 2.43 -22.21 -12.38
C LEU A 45 2.94 -20.94 -11.67
N LEU A 46 2.35 -20.56 -10.54
CA LEU A 46 2.74 -19.39 -9.75
C LEU A 46 3.85 -19.71 -8.74
N ALA A 47 4.07 -20.99 -8.41
CA ALA A 47 5.03 -21.43 -7.41
C ALA A 47 6.48 -20.94 -7.63
N PRO A 48 7.00 -20.80 -8.87
CA PRO A 48 8.37 -20.32 -9.08
C PRO A 48 8.61 -18.86 -8.68
N MET A 49 7.56 -18.04 -8.56
CA MET A 49 7.66 -16.61 -8.25
C MET A 49 7.01 -16.23 -6.91
N CYS A 50 6.16 -17.10 -6.37
CA CYS A 50 5.37 -16.84 -5.17
C CYS A 50 5.76 -17.79 -4.04
N ARG A 51 5.97 -17.23 -2.84
CA ARG A 51 6.09 -18.03 -1.61
C ARG A 51 4.73 -18.57 -1.15
N GLU A 52 3.64 -17.92 -1.53
CA GLU A 52 2.28 -18.27 -1.12
C GLU A 52 1.27 -17.93 -2.21
N VAL A 53 0.22 -18.73 -2.32
CA VAL A 53 -0.92 -18.53 -3.22
C VAL A 53 -2.21 -18.64 -2.42
N VAL A 54 -2.87 -17.52 -2.20
CA VAL A 54 -4.16 -17.42 -1.52
C VAL A 54 -5.28 -17.54 -2.54
N VAL A 55 -6.19 -18.50 -2.36
CA VAL A 55 -7.37 -18.64 -3.22
C VAL A 55 -8.48 -17.69 -2.74
N CYS A 56 -8.81 -16.70 -3.55
CA CYS A 56 -9.71 -15.60 -3.19
C CYS A 56 -11.16 -15.80 -3.65
N GLY A 57 -11.49 -16.93 -4.29
CA GLY A 57 -12.84 -17.23 -4.76
C GLY A 57 -13.00 -17.03 -6.27
N ALA A 58 -14.15 -16.49 -6.69
CA ALA A 58 -14.47 -16.29 -8.10
C ALA A 58 -13.71 -15.09 -8.69
N VAL A 59 -13.68 -15.00 -10.02
CA VAL A 59 -13.09 -13.86 -10.74
C VAL A 59 -13.66 -12.54 -10.22
N GLY A 60 -12.79 -11.54 -10.05
CA GLY A 60 -13.07 -10.26 -9.41
C GLY A 60 -12.70 -10.22 -7.93
N SER A 61 -12.75 -11.36 -7.23
CA SER A 61 -12.43 -11.42 -5.80
C SER A 61 -10.93 -11.26 -5.50
N GLY A 62 -10.03 -11.66 -6.40
CA GLY A 62 -8.59 -11.48 -6.25
C GLY A 62 -8.19 -10.01 -6.34
N LEU A 63 -8.76 -9.28 -7.31
CA LEU A 63 -8.59 -7.83 -7.43
C LEU A 63 -9.20 -7.08 -6.24
N LEU A 64 -10.42 -7.42 -5.81
CA LEU A 64 -11.03 -6.80 -4.62
C LEU A 64 -10.21 -7.07 -3.35
N MET A 65 -9.68 -8.29 -3.18
CA MET A 65 -8.77 -8.62 -2.09
C MET A 65 -7.51 -7.75 -2.13
N LYS A 66 -6.93 -7.54 -3.32
CA LYS A 66 -5.77 -6.65 -3.50
C LYS A 66 -6.08 -5.22 -3.09
N LEU A 67 -7.25 -4.69 -3.48
CA LEU A 67 -7.70 -3.36 -3.08
C LEU A 67 -7.85 -3.24 -1.56
N ALA A 68 -8.42 -4.26 -0.90
CA ALA A 68 -8.53 -4.29 0.56
C ALA A 68 -7.17 -4.27 1.26
N ILE A 69 -6.21 -5.08 0.79
CA ILE A 69 -4.82 -5.08 1.31
C ILE A 69 -4.14 -3.73 1.08
N ASN A 70 -4.30 -3.14 -0.10
CA ASN A 70 -3.69 -1.85 -0.41
C ASN A 70 -4.34 -0.68 0.35
N LEU A 71 -5.62 -0.77 0.71
CA LEU A 71 -6.26 0.18 1.61
C LEU A 71 -5.49 0.21 2.93
N PHE A 72 -5.33 -0.96 3.56
CA PHE A 72 -4.60 -1.08 4.81
C PHE A 72 -3.15 -0.59 4.69
N LEU A 73 -2.45 -0.98 3.63
CA LEU A 73 -1.08 -0.53 3.35
C LEU A 73 -0.97 0.99 3.29
N THR A 74 -1.79 1.62 2.45
CA THR A 74 -1.70 3.07 2.19
C THR A 74 -2.07 3.88 3.42
N THR A 75 -3.06 3.44 4.20
CA THR A 75 -3.41 4.10 5.47
C THR A 75 -2.34 3.90 6.54
N CYS A 76 -1.78 2.69 6.67
CA CYS A 76 -0.73 2.42 7.67
C CYS A 76 0.53 3.23 7.41
N VAL A 77 0.95 3.40 6.15
CA VAL A 77 2.13 4.22 5.84
C VAL A 77 1.87 5.69 6.11
N ALA A 78 0.69 6.22 5.79
CA ALA A 78 0.31 7.59 6.12
C ALA A 78 0.32 7.83 7.65
N SER A 79 -0.30 6.92 8.42
CA SER A 79 -0.28 7.00 9.89
C SER A 79 1.12 6.85 10.48
N LEU A 80 1.98 6.03 9.89
CA LEU A 80 3.37 5.89 10.32
C LEU A 80 4.18 7.17 10.07
N ALA A 81 3.96 7.81 8.92
CA ALA A 81 4.56 9.10 8.60
C ALA A 81 4.09 10.18 9.59
N GLU A 82 2.79 10.23 9.89
CA GLU A 82 2.20 11.14 10.88
C GLU A 82 2.79 10.93 12.28
N ALA A 83 2.88 9.68 12.75
CA ALA A 83 3.47 9.37 14.05
C ALA A 83 4.95 9.73 14.12
N THR A 84 5.69 9.54 13.02
CA THR A 84 7.12 9.91 12.94
C THR A 84 7.28 11.43 12.99
N HIS A 85 6.44 12.17 12.26
CA HIS A 85 6.40 13.63 12.31
C HIS A 85 6.06 14.14 13.71
N PHE A 86 5.01 13.59 14.34
CA PHE A 86 4.64 13.92 15.71
C PHE A 86 5.79 13.72 16.69
N ALA A 87 6.50 12.60 16.60
CA ALA A 87 7.66 12.33 17.44
C ALA A 87 8.79 13.37 17.21
N ALA A 88 9.04 13.73 15.95
CA ALA A 88 10.06 14.73 15.59
C ALA A 88 9.71 16.13 16.15
N GLU A 89 8.47 16.58 15.98
CA GLU A 89 8.00 17.88 16.46
C GLU A 89 8.00 18.00 17.99
N ASN A 90 7.99 16.88 18.70
CA ASN A 90 8.11 16.81 20.16
C ASN A 90 9.55 16.52 20.64
N GLY A 91 10.55 16.57 19.74
CA GLY A 91 11.96 16.41 20.09
C GLY A 91 12.35 15.00 20.53
N LEU A 92 11.59 13.97 20.16
CA LEU A 92 11.94 12.58 20.46
C LEU A 92 13.04 12.08 19.51
N ASP A 93 13.90 11.20 20.03
CA ASP A 93 14.85 10.46 19.20
C ASP A 93 14.09 9.47 18.30
N LEU A 94 14.10 9.73 17.00
CA LEU A 94 13.40 8.91 16.01
C LEU A 94 13.98 7.49 15.88
N GLN A 95 15.26 7.28 16.20
CA GLN A 95 15.83 5.93 16.27
C GLN A 95 15.23 5.16 17.44
N GLN A 96 15.09 5.78 18.61
CA GLN A 96 14.43 5.16 19.77
C GLN A 96 12.95 4.92 19.52
N PHE A 97 12.24 5.85 18.88
CA PHE A 97 10.86 5.64 18.42
C PHE A 97 10.76 4.39 17.52
N GLY A 98 11.67 4.27 16.55
CA GLY A 98 11.71 3.12 15.66
C GLY A 98 11.98 1.79 16.35
N LEU A 99 12.89 1.78 17.33
CA LEU A 99 13.16 0.61 18.17
C LEU A 99 11.94 0.23 19.01
N ALA A 100 11.32 1.19 19.69
CA ALA A 100 10.15 0.98 20.53
C ALA A 100 8.96 0.42 19.74
N LEU A 101 8.64 1.01 18.58
CA LEU A 101 7.54 0.54 17.73
C LEU A 101 7.79 -0.89 17.22
N ASN A 102 8.99 -1.18 16.73
CA ASN A 102 9.33 -2.47 16.16
C ASN A 102 9.59 -3.59 17.20
N ALA A 103 9.70 -3.24 18.48
CA ALA A 103 9.70 -4.19 19.60
C ALA A 103 8.27 -4.51 20.10
N GLY A 104 7.28 -3.69 19.75
CA GLY A 104 5.90 -3.85 20.16
C GLY A 104 5.03 -4.66 19.19
N GLN A 105 3.74 -4.74 19.52
CA GLN A 105 2.73 -5.47 18.73
C GLN A 105 2.45 -4.86 17.35
N LEU A 106 2.87 -3.61 17.12
CA LEU A 106 2.72 -2.91 15.85
C LEU A 106 3.84 -3.21 14.84
N ALA A 107 4.82 -4.02 15.25
CA ALA A 107 5.95 -4.37 14.38
C ALA A 107 5.48 -5.13 13.13
N SER A 108 5.94 -4.69 11.96
CA SER A 108 5.67 -5.31 10.68
C SER A 108 6.87 -5.17 9.74
N ASP A 109 6.92 -5.97 8.67
CA ASP A 109 7.93 -5.79 7.62
C ASP A 109 7.88 -4.37 7.04
N MET A 110 6.68 -3.78 6.96
CA MET A 110 6.49 -2.42 6.49
C MET A 110 7.10 -1.40 7.46
N SER A 111 6.86 -1.49 8.77
CA SER A 111 7.44 -0.56 9.74
C SER A 111 8.96 -0.68 9.79
N ARG A 112 9.51 -1.90 9.72
CA ARG A 112 10.95 -2.16 9.67
C ARG A 112 11.63 -1.57 8.43
N VAL A 113 10.88 -1.41 7.35
CA VAL A 113 11.37 -0.81 6.10
C VAL A 113 11.17 0.71 6.06
N LYS A 114 10.00 1.21 6.46
CA LYS A 114 9.63 2.63 6.28
C LYS A 114 10.16 3.55 7.38
N ILE A 115 10.30 3.07 8.62
CA ILE A 115 10.83 3.91 9.71
C ILE A 115 12.26 4.37 9.39
N PRO A 116 13.23 3.50 9.06
CA PRO A 116 14.59 3.97 8.75
C PRO A 116 14.64 4.99 7.62
N LYS A 117 13.77 4.85 6.61
CA LYS A 117 13.64 5.82 5.51
C LYS A 117 13.13 7.18 5.99
N LEU A 118 12.10 7.19 6.83
CA LEU A 118 11.58 8.43 7.43
C LEU A 118 12.63 9.10 8.32
N VAL A 119 13.33 8.34 9.17
CA VAL A 119 14.37 8.89 10.06
C VAL A 119 15.55 9.47 9.27
N ALA A 120 15.99 8.78 8.21
CA ALA A 120 17.08 9.25 7.36
C ALA A 120 16.64 10.29 6.32
N ARG A 121 15.34 10.59 6.21
CA ARG A 121 14.72 11.34 5.11
C ARG A 121 15.11 10.80 3.73
N ASP A 122 15.27 9.49 3.61
CA ASP A 122 15.51 8.80 2.35
C ASP A 122 14.18 8.45 1.67
N PHE A 123 13.80 9.22 0.65
CA PHE A 123 12.60 8.94 -0.13
C PHE A 123 12.90 8.25 -1.47
N SER A 124 14.02 7.55 -1.59
CA SER A 124 14.30 6.70 -2.75
C SER A 124 13.18 5.66 -2.96
N VAL A 125 12.72 5.52 -4.20
CA VAL A 125 11.51 4.75 -4.53
C VAL A 125 11.65 3.28 -4.18
N GLN A 126 10.72 2.78 -3.36
CA GLN A 126 10.41 1.36 -3.24
C GLN A 126 8.96 1.06 -3.65
N ALA A 127 8.05 1.98 -3.32
CA ALA A 127 6.71 2.08 -3.88
C ALA A 127 6.46 3.56 -4.20
N ALA A 128 6.25 3.89 -5.48
CA ALA A 128 6.18 5.28 -5.89
C ALA A 128 4.94 5.98 -5.34
N MET A 129 5.07 7.27 -5.03
CA MET A 129 3.98 8.12 -4.58
C MET A 129 2.80 8.11 -5.55
N ALA A 130 3.07 8.22 -6.85
CA ALA A 130 2.04 8.14 -7.90
C ALA A 130 1.28 6.81 -7.88
N ASP A 131 1.98 5.68 -7.67
CA ASP A 131 1.35 4.36 -7.58
C ASP A 131 0.46 4.24 -6.34
N ALA A 132 0.92 4.76 -5.20
CA ALA A 132 0.15 4.79 -3.96
C ALA A 132 -1.12 5.63 -4.12
N TYR A 133 -1.01 6.84 -4.68
CA TYR A 133 -2.16 7.70 -4.95
C TYR A 133 -3.15 7.07 -5.92
N ASN A 134 -2.66 6.48 -7.02
CA ASN A 134 -3.50 5.76 -7.96
C ASN A 134 -4.21 4.56 -7.31
N SER A 135 -3.50 3.81 -6.45
CA SER A 135 -4.13 2.75 -5.66
C SER A 135 -5.24 3.31 -4.78
N CYS A 136 -5.02 4.44 -4.09
CA CYS A 136 -6.08 5.08 -3.30
C CYS A 136 -7.29 5.47 -4.14
N ASN A 137 -7.09 5.97 -5.36
CA ASN A 137 -8.17 6.31 -6.30
C ASN A 137 -8.99 5.08 -6.72
N LEU A 138 -8.31 3.96 -7.06
CA LEU A 138 -8.98 2.71 -7.42
C LEU A 138 -9.79 2.15 -6.26
N ILE A 139 -9.23 2.17 -5.05
CA ILE A 139 -9.92 1.72 -3.84
C ILE A 139 -11.13 2.62 -3.56
N ALA A 140 -10.97 3.95 -3.65
CA ALA A 140 -12.06 4.89 -3.41
C ALA A 140 -13.20 4.68 -4.43
N ALA A 141 -12.88 4.50 -5.71
CA ALA A 141 -13.87 4.20 -6.74
C ALA A 141 -14.64 2.91 -6.43
N ALA A 142 -13.93 1.83 -6.07
CA ALA A 142 -14.56 0.56 -5.69
C ALA A 142 -15.45 0.71 -4.44
N ALA A 143 -14.98 1.42 -3.40
CA ALA A 143 -15.75 1.67 -2.20
C ALA A 143 -17.03 2.47 -2.48
N ARG A 144 -16.95 3.53 -3.30
CA ARG A 144 -18.12 4.35 -3.67
C ARG A 144 -19.12 3.56 -4.52
N ALA A 145 -18.66 2.77 -5.48
CA ALA A 145 -19.52 1.89 -6.27
C ALA A 145 -20.28 0.89 -5.38
N ALA A 146 -19.66 0.42 -4.30
CA ALA A 146 -20.27 -0.49 -3.33
C ALA A 146 -21.00 0.22 -2.17
N SER A 147 -21.08 1.55 -2.17
CA SER A 147 -21.66 2.35 -1.06
C SER A 147 -21.00 2.08 0.32
N ILE A 148 -19.68 1.87 0.33
CA ILE A 148 -18.88 1.60 1.53
C ILE A 148 -18.19 2.90 2.00
N ALA A 149 -18.27 3.16 3.31
CA ALA A 149 -17.54 4.26 3.95
C ALA A 149 -16.04 3.92 4.06
N SER A 150 -15.17 4.90 3.77
CA SER A 150 -13.72 4.71 3.73
C SER A 150 -12.94 5.89 4.37
N PRO A 151 -13.25 6.28 5.62
CA PRO A 151 -12.76 7.55 6.19
C PRO A 151 -11.23 7.66 6.27
N MET A 152 -10.54 6.57 6.64
CA MET A 152 -9.07 6.57 6.73
C MET A 152 -8.43 6.66 5.35
N LEU A 153 -9.01 5.97 4.37
CA LEU A 153 -8.57 6.04 2.98
C LEU A 153 -8.72 7.47 2.44
N ASP A 154 -9.83 8.13 2.75
CA ASP A 154 -10.11 9.47 2.24
C ASP A 154 -9.04 10.46 2.72
N ARG A 155 -8.63 10.37 3.99
CA ARG A 155 -7.54 11.19 4.56
C ARG A 155 -6.18 10.85 3.98
N ALA A 156 -5.86 9.55 3.87
CA ALA A 156 -4.60 9.14 3.25
C ALA A 156 -4.52 9.62 1.80
N ARG A 157 -5.61 9.50 1.04
CA ARG A 157 -5.72 9.94 -0.35
C ARG A 157 -5.52 11.45 -0.50
N GLU A 158 -6.07 12.27 0.39
CA GLU A 158 -5.82 13.72 0.44
C GLU A 158 -4.33 14.01 0.60
N LEU A 159 -3.67 13.41 1.61
CA LEU A 159 -2.25 13.64 1.89
C LEU A 159 -1.33 13.17 0.75
N TYR A 160 -1.62 12.02 0.15
CA TYR A 160 -0.89 11.56 -1.03
C TYR A 160 -1.08 12.51 -2.21
N GLY A 161 -2.30 13.02 -2.44
CA GLY A 161 -2.60 14.01 -3.48
C GLY A 161 -1.87 15.34 -3.25
N GLU A 162 -1.84 15.83 -2.01
CA GLU A 162 -1.07 17.02 -1.62
C GLU A 162 0.42 16.82 -1.87
N THR A 163 0.95 15.62 -1.55
CA THR A 163 2.37 15.32 -1.81
C THR A 163 2.69 15.33 -3.30
N LEU A 164 1.77 14.84 -4.16
CA LEU A 164 1.94 14.96 -5.61
C LEU A 164 1.91 16.42 -6.06
N ALA A 165 1.03 17.25 -5.49
CA ALA A 165 0.96 18.68 -5.82
C ALA A 165 2.25 19.45 -5.47
N LEU A 166 3.06 18.93 -4.53
CA LEU A 166 4.40 19.43 -4.22
C LEU A 166 5.46 19.01 -5.27
N GLY A 167 5.09 18.30 -6.33
CA GLY A 167 6.01 17.84 -7.39
C GLY A 167 6.74 16.52 -7.07
N HIS A 168 6.29 15.79 -6.03
CA HIS A 168 6.97 14.60 -5.53
C HIS A 168 6.39 13.28 -6.05
N GLU A 169 6.21 13.17 -7.36
CA GLU A 169 5.57 11.99 -7.96
C GLU A 169 6.39 10.70 -7.86
N ARG A 170 7.72 10.84 -7.95
CA ARG A 170 8.67 9.73 -8.03
C ARG A 170 9.51 9.56 -6.77
N ILE A 171 8.95 9.90 -5.62
CA ILE A 171 9.54 9.52 -4.34
C ILE A 171 8.75 8.35 -3.75
N ASP A 172 9.31 7.72 -2.72
CA ASP A 172 8.60 6.67 -2.01
C ASP A 172 7.31 7.19 -1.34
N MET A 173 6.29 6.34 -1.22
CA MET A 173 5.05 6.67 -0.51
C MET A 173 5.25 7.17 0.93
N SER A 174 6.37 6.84 1.61
CA SER A 174 6.68 7.44 2.92
C SER A 174 6.96 8.94 2.86
N GLY A 175 7.20 9.49 1.65
CA GLY A 175 7.29 10.93 1.39
C GLY A 175 6.00 11.70 1.71
N VAL A 176 4.90 11.01 1.98
CA VAL A 176 3.63 11.61 2.43
C VAL A 176 3.79 12.46 3.70
N VAL A 177 4.87 12.24 4.47
CA VAL A 177 5.26 13.10 5.60
C VAL A 177 5.38 14.58 5.20
N GLN A 178 5.75 14.88 3.94
CA GLN A 178 5.94 16.26 3.48
C GLN A 178 4.61 17.04 3.36
N ALA A 179 3.51 16.37 3.04
CA ALA A 179 2.18 17.01 3.10
C ALA A 179 1.80 17.34 4.55
N ILE A 180 2.13 16.45 5.49
CA ILE A 180 1.88 16.64 6.93
C ILE A 180 2.72 17.81 7.49
N GLU A 181 4.00 17.87 7.10
CA GLU A 181 4.89 19.00 7.41
C GLU A 181 4.29 20.32 6.87
N GLY A 182 3.81 20.33 5.62
CA GLY A 182 3.15 21.49 5.02
C GLY A 182 1.91 21.96 5.79
N ARG A 183 1.04 21.03 6.20
CA ARG A 183 -0.13 21.33 7.05
C ARG A 183 0.28 21.87 8.42
N THR A 184 1.37 21.34 9.01
CA THR A 184 1.90 21.82 10.30
C THR A 184 2.39 23.26 10.21
N SER A 185 3.10 23.62 9.13
CA SER A 185 3.51 25.00 8.86
C SER A 185 2.31 25.95 8.74
N ALA A 186 1.27 25.56 8.00
CA ALA A 186 0.06 26.38 7.85
C ALA A 186 -0.63 26.66 9.20
N ILE A 187 -0.72 25.66 10.09
CA ILE A 187 -1.26 25.83 11.45
C ILE A 187 -0.44 26.85 12.24
N ARG A 188 0.89 26.77 12.16
CA ARG A 188 1.78 27.70 12.87
C ARG A 188 1.58 29.13 12.37
N ASP A 189 1.48 29.33 11.06
CA ASP A 189 1.27 30.64 10.44
C ASP A 189 -0.08 31.26 10.84
N GLU A 190 -1.12 30.46 11.07
CA GLU A 190 -2.43 30.94 11.55
C GLU A 190 -2.42 31.33 13.04
N THR A 191 -1.52 30.75 13.82
CA THR A 191 -1.44 30.95 15.29
C THR A 191 -0.38 31.96 15.73
N GLY A 192 0.50 32.39 14.83
CA GLY A 192 1.59 33.35 15.08
C GLY A 192 1.21 34.79 14.76
#